data_AF-A0A4Q2XSJ5-F1
#
_entry.id   AF-A0A4Q2XSJ5-F1
#
_cell.length_a   1.000
_cell.length_b   1.000
_cell.length_c   1.000
_cell.angle_alpha   90.00
_cell.angle_beta   90.00
_cell.angle_gamma   90.00
#
_symmetry.space_group_name_H-M   'P 1'
#
loop_
_entity.id
_entity.type
_entity.pdbx_description
1 polymer ?
#
loop_
_entity_poly.entity_id
_entity_poly.type
_entity_poly.pdbx_seq_one_letter_code
_entity_poly.pdbx_strand_id
1 'polypeptide(L)'
;MTTVLGIRHHGPGCARSLVRALDSLQPDLVLIEGPPDADEWMHVAGDEKAKPPVALLVYDTANPKQSSFYPFAEFSPEWQAMRWAVRQGVKMRFLDLPCAHRFGLETEKELAVAETRTEAETDTESEPESESGQDDGGGAL
;
A
#
# COMPACT_ATOMS: atom_id res chain seq x y z
N MET A 1 16.84 19.88 16.99
CA MET A 1 17.23 20.11 15.59
C MET A 1 16.73 18.92 14.78
N THR A 2 16.21 19.13 13.57
CA THR A 2 15.69 18.04 12.73
C THR A 2 16.65 17.81 11.57
N THR A 3 16.96 16.55 11.28
CA THR A 3 17.82 16.14 10.16
C THR A 3 17.03 15.19 9.26
N VAL A 4 17.08 15.43 7.95
CA VAL A 4 16.45 14.57 6.95
C VAL A 4 17.55 13.82 6.20
N LEU A 5 17.43 12.49 6.16
CA LEU A 5 18.34 11.63 5.42
C LEU A 5 17.59 11.11 4.19
N GLY A 6 17.85 11.73 3.03
CA GLY A 6 17.29 11.25 1.77
C GLY A 6 17.96 9.95 1.36
N ILE A 7 17.22 8.85 1.38
CA ILE A 7 17.76 7.53 1.07
C ILE A 7 17.23 7.08 -0.29
N ARG A 8 18.16 6.63 -1.13
CA ARG A 8 17.80 5.82 -2.30
C ARG A 8 18.13 4.38 -1.96
N HIS A 9 17.25 3.45 -2.31
CA HIS A 9 17.46 2.01 -2.08
C HIS A 9 18.47 1.41 -3.08
N HIS A 10 19.64 2.04 -3.24
CA HIS A 10 20.71 1.60 -4.13
C HIS A 10 21.76 0.81 -3.33
N GLY A 11 21.35 -0.36 -2.87
CA GLY A 11 22.24 -1.38 -2.32
C GLY A 11 22.68 -1.20 -0.86
N PRO A 12 23.47 -2.16 -0.33
CA PRO A 12 23.78 -2.27 1.10
C PRO A 12 24.67 -1.15 1.65
N GLY A 13 25.23 -0.29 0.79
CA GLY A 13 26.01 0.88 1.20
C GLY A 13 25.16 1.93 1.91
N CYS A 14 23.94 2.18 1.42
CA CYS A 14 23.03 3.19 1.99
C CYS A 14 22.65 2.85 3.44
N ALA A 15 22.30 1.60 3.71
CA ALA A 15 21.94 1.15 5.06
C ALA A 15 23.12 1.28 6.06
N ARG A 16 24.35 0.96 5.63
CA ARG A 16 25.55 1.17 6.46
C ARG A 16 25.83 2.64 6.74
N SER A 17 25.67 3.51 5.74
CA SER A 17 25.85 4.95 5.90
C SER A 17 24.80 5.55 6.82
N LEU A 18 23.55 5.09 6.73
CA LEU A 18 22.47 5.48 7.64
C LEU A 18 22.82 5.15 9.09
N VAL A 19 23.25 3.91 9.37
CA VAL A 19 23.63 3.52 10.74
C VAL A 19 24.77 4.39 11.28
N ARG A 20 25.80 4.66 10.47
CA ARG A 20 26.90 5.58 10.85
C ARG A 20 26.42 7.00 11.13
N ALA A 21 25.45 7.48 10.35
CA ALA A 21 24.86 8.80 10.56
C ALA A 21 24.07 8.84 11.88
N LEU A 22 23.26 7.81 12.16
CA LEU A 22 22.53 7.69 13.43
C LEU A 22 23.48 7.61 14.63
N ASP A 23 24.55 6.82 14.53
CA ASP A 23 25.59 6.74 15.57
C ASP A 23 26.24 8.10 15.85
N SER A 24 26.42 8.93 14.82
CA SER A 24 27.02 10.27 14.96
C SER A 24 26.04 11.31 15.48
N LEU A 25 24.77 11.22 15.06
CA LEU A 25 23.72 12.18 15.39
C LEU A 25 23.15 11.96 16.79
N GLN A 26 23.09 10.70 17.26
CA GLN A 26 22.47 10.30 18.53
C GLN A 26 21.07 10.96 18.74
N PRO A 27 20.12 10.76 17.80
CA PRO A 27 18.81 11.38 17.92
C PRO A 27 17.99 10.80 19.08
N ASP A 28 17.13 11.62 19.68
CA ASP A 28 16.14 11.17 20.68
C ASP A 28 14.90 10.50 20.06
N LEU A 29 14.70 10.68 18.75
CA LEU A 29 13.58 10.13 17.96
C LEU A 29 14.03 9.86 16.51
N VAL A 30 13.68 8.68 16.00
CA VAL A 30 13.86 8.30 14.59
C VAL A 30 12.49 8.16 13.92
N LEU A 31 12.28 8.89 12.82
CA LEU A 31 11.09 8.75 11.97
C LEU A 31 11.47 7.96 10.72
N ILE A 32 10.68 6.93 10.40
CA ILE A 32 10.97 5.96 9.34
C ILE A 32 9.79 5.93 8.37
N GLU A 33 10.05 5.78 7.07
CA GLU A 33 8.98 5.54 6.10
C GLU A 33 8.29 4.19 6.39
N GLY A 34 6.97 4.19 6.26
CA GLY A 34 6.09 3.07 6.60
C GLY A 34 4.80 3.53 7.28
N PRO A 35 3.84 2.62 7.51
CA PRO A 35 2.50 2.97 7.95
C PRO A 35 2.45 3.12 9.48
N PRO A 36 1.83 4.19 10.01
CA PRO A 36 1.65 4.36 11.46
C PRO A 36 0.77 3.25 12.05
N ASP A 37 -0.05 2.59 11.24
CA ASP A 37 -0.84 1.40 11.60
C ASP A 37 0.02 0.25 12.17
N ALA A 38 1.32 0.25 11.89
CA ALA A 38 2.26 -0.77 12.34
C ALA A 38 3.28 -0.28 13.39
N ASP A 39 3.10 0.92 13.94
CA ASP A 39 4.00 1.52 14.94
C ASP A 39 4.30 0.56 16.11
N GLU A 40 3.25 -0.11 16.61
CA GLU A 40 3.37 -1.03 17.75
C GLU A 40 4.24 -2.23 17.43
N TRP A 41 4.41 -2.60 16.15
CA TRP A 41 5.19 -3.77 15.73
C TRP A 41 6.66 -3.48 15.46
N MET A 42 7.09 -2.22 15.46
CA MET A 42 8.48 -1.85 15.15
C MET A 42 9.51 -2.52 16.08
N HIS A 43 9.14 -2.78 17.33
CA HIS A 43 10.01 -3.44 18.31
C HIS A 43 10.42 -4.88 17.92
N VAL A 44 9.65 -5.54 17.05
CA VAL A 44 9.95 -6.88 16.54
C VAL A 44 11.30 -6.92 15.82
N ALA A 45 11.78 -5.80 15.27
CA ALA A 45 13.13 -5.73 14.71
C ALA A 45 14.21 -6.13 15.75
N GLY A 46 13.96 -5.92 17.05
CA GLY A 46 14.85 -6.34 18.13
C GLY A 46 14.95 -7.85 18.33
N ASP A 47 13.93 -8.62 17.97
CA ASP A 47 13.83 -10.06 18.23
C ASP A 47 14.85 -10.84 17.38
N GLU A 48 15.60 -11.74 18.01
CA GLU A 48 16.58 -12.59 17.35
C GLU A 48 15.95 -13.58 16.35
N LYS A 49 14.66 -13.90 16.51
CA LYS A 49 13.89 -14.75 15.61
C LYS A 49 13.35 -13.99 14.40
N ALA A 50 13.23 -12.67 14.48
CA ALA A 50 12.78 -11.82 13.38
C ALA A 50 13.94 -11.54 12.42
N LYS A 51 14.26 -12.52 11.57
CA LYS A 51 15.36 -12.43 10.59
C LYS A 51 14.81 -12.13 9.20
N PRO A 52 15.24 -11.03 8.55
CA PRO A 52 14.86 -10.76 7.16
C PRO A 52 15.21 -11.92 6.21
N PRO A 53 14.43 -12.13 5.13
CA PRO A 53 13.33 -11.28 4.69
C PRO A 53 12.07 -11.45 5.55
N VAL A 54 11.51 -10.32 6.00
CA VAL A 54 10.24 -10.23 6.74
C VAL A 54 9.42 -9.10 6.15
N ALA A 55 8.12 -9.08 6.37
CA ALA A 55 7.27 -7.99 5.91
C ALA A 55 6.20 -7.65 6.95
N LEU A 56 5.83 -6.38 7.02
CA LEU A 56 4.58 -5.98 7.63
C LEU A 56 3.47 -6.11 6.60
N LEU A 57 2.35 -6.68 7.03
CA LEU A 57 1.11 -6.75 6.27
C LEU A 57 0.06 -5.93 7.00
N VAL A 58 -0.40 -4.86 6.35
CA VAL A 58 -1.52 -4.04 6.83
C VAL A 58 -2.68 -4.27 5.88
N TYR A 59 -3.86 -4.59 6.39
CA TYR A 59 -5.04 -4.88 5.58
C TYR A 59 -6.31 -4.41 6.26
N ASP A 60 -7.34 -4.12 5.46
CA ASP A 60 -8.68 -3.91 5.99
C ASP A 60 -9.31 -5.26 6.38
N THR A 61 -9.68 -5.39 7.65
CA THR A 61 -10.35 -6.58 8.18
C THR A 61 -11.72 -6.85 7.53
N ALA A 62 -12.41 -5.82 7.04
CA ALA A 62 -13.69 -5.98 6.35
C ALA A 62 -13.51 -6.37 4.88
N ASN A 63 -12.40 -5.96 4.26
CA ASN A 63 -12.06 -6.29 2.89
C ASN A 63 -10.56 -6.66 2.76
N PRO A 64 -10.16 -7.91 3.04
CA PRO A 64 -8.75 -8.31 3.04
C PRO A 64 -8.01 -8.17 1.71
N LYS A 65 -8.72 -7.96 0.60
CA LYS A 65 -8.11 -7.63 -0.70
C LYS A 65 -7.40 -6.27 -0.65
N GLN A 66 -7.91 -5.34 0.15
CA GLN A 66 -7.27 -4.06 0.43
C GLN A 66 -6.15 -4.28 1.45
N SER A 67 -4.94 -4.43 0.93
CA SER A 67 -3.76 -4.71 1.74
C SER A 67 -2.50 -4.04 1.20
N SER A 68 -1.60 -3.65 2.11
CA SER A 68 -0.28 -3.09 1.86
C SER A 68 0.78 -4.05 2.41
N PHE A 69 1.81 -4.32 1.62
CA PHE A 69 3.00 -5.06 2.07
C PHE A 69 4.20 -4.12 2.18
N TYR A 70 4.89 -4.16 3.31
CA TYR A 70 6.13 -3.42 3.56
C TYR A 70 7.26 -4.42 3.81
N PRO A 71 7.96 -4.86 2.74
CA PRO A 71 9.01 -5.85 2.86
C PRO A 71 10.31 -5.24 3.39
N PHE A 72 10.96 -5.97 4.28
CA PHE A 72 12.27 -5.66 4.84
C PHE A 72 13.27 -6.74 4.48
N ALA A 73 14.44 -6.30 4.02
CA ALA A 73 15.62 -7.13 3.82
C ALA A 73 16.71 -6.75 4.83
N GLU A 74 17.73 -7.59 4.98
CA GLU A 74 18.87 -7.27 5.85
C GLU A 74 19.54 -5.93 5.46
N PHE A 75 19.53 -5.60 4.17
CA PHE A 75 20.05 -4.34 3.65
C PHE A 75 19.01 -3.21 3.52
N SER A 76 17.78 -3.39 4.03
CA SER A 76 16.79 -2.30 4.09
C SER A 76 17.27 -1.22 5.08
N PRO A 77 17.34 0.04 4.65
CA PRO A 77 17.62 1.16 5.54
C PRO A 77 16.63 1.26 6.71
N GLU A 78 15.34 1.03 6.44
CA GLU A 78 14.24 1.06 7.42
C GLU A 78 14.46 -0.03 8.48
N TRP A 79 14.78 -1.26 8.05
CA TRP A 79 15.11 -2.36 8.94
C TRP A 79 16.32 -2.03 9.83
N GLN A 80 17.38 -1.48 9.25
CA GLN A 80 18.59 -1.11 9.99
C GLN A 80 18.33 0.06 10.97
N ALA A 81 17.48 1.02 10.61
CA ALA A 81 17.06 2.09 11.49
C ALA A 81 16.26 1.56 12.69
N MET A 82 15.28 0.68 12.46
CA MET A 82 14.52 0.03 13.53
C MET A 82 15.45 -0.78 14.46
N ARG A 83 16.34 -1.60 13.91
CA ARG A 83 17.35 -2.36 14.68
C ARG A 83 18.26 -1.44 15.50
N TRP A 84 18.68 -0.32 14.93
CA TRP A 84 19.51 0.65 15.62
C TRP A 84 18.75 1.29 16.78
N ALA A 85 17.53 1.78 16.54
CA ALA A 85 16.71 2.44 17.55
C ALA A 85 16.41 1.51 18.72
N VAL A 86 16.03 0.25 18.46
CA VAL A 86 15.82 -0.75 19.51
C VAL A 86 17.08 -0.98 20.34
N ARG A 87 18.25 -1.14 19.69
CA ARG A 87 19.52 -1.37 20.41
C ARG A 87 19.95 -0.18 21.26
N GLN A 88 19.67 1.04 20.82
CA GLN A 88 20.01 2.27 21.55
C GLN A 88 18.93 2.71 22.54
N GLY A 89 17.77 2.05 22.57
CA GLY A 89 16.63 2.47 23.39
C GLY A 89 16.02 3.81 22.95
N VAL A 90 16.22 4.19 21.68
CA VAL A 90 15.72 5.43 21.09
C VAL A 90 14.29 5.25 20.60
N LYS A 91 13.44 6.27 20.77
CA LYS A 91 12.06 6.23 20.28
C LYS A 91 12.05 6.18 18.75
N MET A 92 11.13 5.42 18.18
CA MET A 92 10.92 5.36 16.74
C MET A 92 9.44 5.36 16.39
N ARG A 93 9.10 5.93 15.23
CA ARG A 93 7.74 5.95 14.68
C ARG A 93 7.79 5.88 13.16
N PHE A 94 6.76 5.30 12.58
CA PHE A 94 6.47 5.41 11.16
C PHE A 94 5.90 6.80 10.82
N LEU A 95 6.15 7.28 9.60
CA LEU A 95 5.84 8.65 9.18
C LEU A 95 4.88 8.76 7.99
N ASP A 96 4.46 7.66 7.37
CA ASP A 96 3.53 7.74 6.25
C ASP A 96 2.10 8.07 6.72
N LEU A 97 1.20 8.27 5.75
CA LEU A 97 -0.23 8.36 6.04
C LEU A 97 -0.81 6.99 6.45
N PRO A 98 -1.83 6.96 7.32
CA PRO A 98 -2.56 5.73 7.63
C PRO A 98 -3.08 5.02 6.38
N CYS A 99 -3.03 3.68 6.37
CA CYS A 99 -3.45 2.86 5.23
C CYS A 99 -4.92 3.09 4.83
N ALA A 100 -5.77 3.47 5.78
CA ALA A 100 -7.18 3.78 5.55
C ALA A 100 -7.39 4.84 4.45
N HIS A 101 -6.49 5.81 4.29
CA HIS A 101 -6.59 6.80 3.21
C HIS A 101 -6.41 6.17 1.84
N ARG A 102 -5.47 5.23 1.69
CA ARG A 102 -5.24 4.52 0.42
C ARG A 102 -6.42 3.59 0.12
N PHE A 103 -6.89 2.84 1.11
CA PHE A 103 -8.03 1.93 0.96
C PHE A 103 -9.33 2.66 0.62
N GLY A 104 -9.57 3.85 1.20
CA GLY A 104 -10.69 4.71 0.83
C GLY A 104 -10.66 5.10 -0.65
N LEU A 105 -9.51 5.57 -1.14
CA LEU A 105 -9.34 5.95 -2.55
C LEU A 105 -9.49 4.76 -3.51
N GLU A 106 -9.11 3.55 -3.09
CA GLU A 106 -9.34 2.33 -3.88
C GLU A 106 -10.82 1.97 -3.95
N THR A 107 -11.52 2.08 -2.82
CA THR A 107 -12.97 1.85 -2.75
C THR A 107 -13.74 2.81 -3.66
N GLU A 108 -13.43 4.11 -3.61
CA GLU A 108 -14.06 5.12 -4.47
C GLU A 108 -13.86 4.80 -5.97
N LYS A 109 -12.65 4.34 -6.35
CA LYS A 109 -12.37 3.92 -7.72
C LYS A 109 -13.15 2.68 -8.13
N GLU A 110 -13.24 1.68 -7.25
CA GLU A 110 -14.01 0.45 -7.51
C GLU A 110 -15.50 0.77 -7.72
N LEU A 111 -16.07 1.67 -6.92
CA LEU A 111 -17.44 2.13 -7.06
C LEU A 111 -17.66 2.87 -8.38
N ALA A 112 -16.78 3.81 -8.75
CA ALA A 112 -16.89 4.55 -10.01
C ALA A 112 -16.80 3.62 -11.25
N VAL A 113 -15.97 2.58 -11.19
CA VAL A 113 -15.87 1.57 -12.26
C VAL A 113 -17.14 0.72 -12.33
N ALA A 114 -17.72 0.35 -11.19
CA ALA A 114 -18.97 -0.41 -11.14
C ALA A 114 -20.14 0.38 -11.72
N GLU A 115 -20.29 1.66 -11.36
CA GLU A 115 -21.32 2.55 -11.89
C GLU A 115 -21.22 2.68 -13.42
N THR A 116 -20.01 2.93 -13.94
CA THR A 116 -19.76 3.01 -15.39
C THR A 116 -20.12 1.70 -16.13
N ARG A 117 -19.85 0.55 -15.51
CA ARG A 117 -20.16 -0.75 -16.09
C ARG A 117 -21.67 -1.02 -16.10
N THR A 118 -22.37 -0.65 -15.04
CA THR A 118 -23.83 -0.77 -14.97
C THR A 118 -24.50 0.10 -16.03
N GLU A 119 -24.03 1.35 -16.24
CA GLU A 119 -24.55 2.23 -17.30
C GLU A 119 -24.35 1.64 -18.71
N ALA A 120 -23.17 1.07 -18.99
CA ALA A 120 -22.88 0.43 -20.28
C ALA A 120 -23.69 -0.87 -20.52
N GLU A 121 -23.94 -1.66 -19.46
CA GLU A 121 -24.78 -2.86 -19.55
C GLU A 121 -26.26 -2.48 -19.76
N THR A 122 -26.76 -1.39 -19.16
CA THR A 122 -28.14 -0.91 -19.39
C THR A 122 -28.38 -0.34 -20.79
N ASP A 123 -27.38 0.25 -21.45
CA ASP A 123 -27.49 0.76 -22.83
C ASP A 123 -27.50 -0.37 -23.89
N THR A 124 -27.08 -1.59 -23.52
CA THR A 124 -26.99 -2.72 -24.46
C THR A 124 -28.26 -3.59 -24.47
N GLU A 125 -29.14 -3.47 -23.46
CA GLU A 125 -30.35 -4.30 -23.32
C GLU A 125 -31.61 -3.66 -23.95
N SER A 126 -31.49 -2.47 -24.55
CA SER A 126 -32.57 -1.78 -25.26
C SER A 126 -32.49 -1.90 -26.79
N GLU A 127 -32.54 -3.13 -27.33
CA GLU A 127 -33.03 -3.35 -28.70
C GLU A 127 -34.50 -3.79 -28.63
N PRO A 128 -35.46 -3.06 -29.23
CA PRO A 128 -36.84 -3.51 -29.23
C PRO A 128 -37.03 -4.65 -30.24
N GLU A 129 -37.47 -5.80 -29.73
CA GLU A 129 -38.19 -6.81 -30.50
C GLU A 129 -39.32 -6.12 -31.29
N SER A 130 -39.33 -6.30 -32.61
CA SER A 130 -40.56 -6.19 -33.39
C SER A 130 -40.67 -7.38 -34.33
N GLU A 131 -41.26 -8.45 -33.81
CA GLU A 131 -41.81 -9.54 -34.61
C GLU A 131 -43.18 -9.15 -35.21
N SER A 132 -43.24 -9.26 -36.54
CA SER A 132 -44.31 -9.86 -37.36
C SER A 132 -45.68 -9.17 -37.52
N GLY A 133 -46.11 -9.09 -38.78
CA GLY A 133 -47.47 -8.74 -39.21
C GLY A 133 -47.64 -8.66 -40.73
N GLN A 134 -47.84 -9.82 -41.36
CA GLN A 134 -48.50 -10.16 -42.65
C GLN A 134 -49.58 -9.17 -43.16
N ASP A 135 -50.04 -9.08 -44.42
CA ASP A 135 -49.95 -9.83 -45.70
C ASP A 135 -50.58 -8.93 -46.81
N ASP A 136 -50.53 -9.42 -48.06
CA ASP A 136 -51.49 -9.26 -49.16
C ASP A 136 -51.18 -8.32 -50.35
N GLY A 137 -50.79 -8.94 -51.48
CA GLY A 137 -51.71 -8.99 -52.63
C GLY A 137 -51.31 -8.36 -53.96
N GLY A 138 -50.89 -9.22 -54.93
CA GLY A 138 -51.16 -9.08 -56.38
C GLY A 138 -50.09 -8.36 -57.21
N GLY A 139 -49.72 -8.77 -58.41
CA GLY A 139 -50.15 -9.82 -59.32
C GLY A 139 -49.37 -9.67 -60.64
N ALA A 140 -49.29 -10.79 -61.39
CA ALA A 140 -48.77 -11.01 -62.75
C ALA A 140 -48.81 -9.80 -63.72
N LEU A 141 -47.93 -9.59 -64.71
CA LEU A 141 -47.24 -10.46 -65.67
C LEU A 141 -45.99 -9.73 -66.21
#